data_AF-A0A418YJH6-F1
#
_entry.id   AF-A0A418YJH6-F1
#
_cell.length_a   1.000
_cell.length_b   1.000
_cell.length_c   1.000
_cell.angle_alpha   90.00
_cell.angle_beta   90.00
_cell.angle_gamma   90.00
#
_symmetry.space_group_name_H-M   'P 1'
#
loop_
_entity.id
_entity.type
_entity.pdbx_description
1 polymer ?
#
loop_
_entity_poly.entity_id
_entity_poly.type
_entity_poly.pdbx_seq_one_letter_code
_entity_poly.pdbx_strand_id
1 'polypeptide(L)'
;MKDELIKHLSPLKRLNLIDAWHDRKISAGDKWDVSISDALQSADIILLLVSIDFINSKYCYDIEMESALQRERVGDVVVIPVIARNCMWKTTEFARLQATPTDGKAIASWPDQDEALTTVAERVREVAERLMAER
;
A
#
# COMPACT_ATOMS: atom_id res chain seq x y z
N MET A 1 -3.21 10.10 7.99
CA MET A 1 -2.62 8.76 7.82
C MET A 1 -1.76 8.66 6.56
N LYS A 2 -2.35 8.76 5.36
CA LYS A 2 -1.58 8.69 4.10
C LYS A 2 -0.39 9.66 4.03
N ASP A 3 -0.60 10.91 4.44
CA ASP A 3 0.46 11.92 4.46
C ASP A 3 1.60 11.58 5.42
N GLU A 4 1.24 11.05 6.61
CA GLU A 4 2.24 10.63 7.60
C GLU A 4 3.03 9.44 7.07
N LEU A 5 2.38 8.46 6.44
CA LEU A 5 3.08 7.34 5.81
C LEU A 5 4.07 7.82 4.73
N ILE A 6 3.69 8.81 3.91
CA ILE A 6 4.59 9.38 2.90
C ILE A 6 5.84 10.02 3.53
N LYS A 7 5.70 10.68 4.69
CA LYS A 7 6.85 11.22 5.44
C LYS A 7 7.78 10.09 5.90
N HIS A 8 7.23 9.00 6.42
CA HIS A 8 7.99 7.83 6.86
C HIS A 8 8.67 7.07 5.71
N LEU A 9 8.10 7.11 4.50
CA LEU A 9 8.71 6.55 3.28
C LEU A 9 9.75 7.48 2.62
N SER A 10 9.78 8.76 2.99
CA SER A 10 10.66 9.77 2.37
C SER A 10 12.16 9.44 2.47
N PRO A 11 12.69 8.85 3.56
CA PRO A 11 14.07 8.39 3.61
C PRO A 11 14.40 7.37 2.52
N LEU A 12 13.50 6.42 2.22
CA LEU A 12 13.70 5.40 1.18
C LEU A 12 13.77 6.03 -0.21
N LYS A 13 12.93 7.05 -0.45
CA LYS A 13 13.00 7.84 -1.68
C LYS A 13 14.34 8.58 -1.82
N ARG A 14 14.85 9.17 -0.75
CA ARG A 14 16.17 9.86 -0.76
C ARG A 14 17.32 8.90 -1.02
N LEU A 15 17.18 7.64 -0.62
CA LEU A 15 18.13 6.55 -0.91
C LEU A 15 17.96 5.96 -2.33
N ASN A 16 17.03 6.50 -3.13
CA ASN A 16 16.67 5.97 -4.45
C ASN A 16 16.22 4.49 -4.44
N LEU A 17 15.71 4.00 -3.30
CA LEU A 17 15.16 2.64 -3.19
C LEU A 17 13.75 2.54 -3.76
N ILE A 18 12.99 3.64 -3.69
CA ILE A 18 11.62 3.73 -4.20
C ILE A 18 11.39 5.08 -4.89
N ASP A 19 10.47 5.11 -5.86
CA ASP A 19 9.71 6.32 -6.17
C ASP A 19 8.25 6.11 -5.75
N ALA A 20 7.68 7.12 -5.10
CA ALA A 20 6.35 7.01 -4.50
C ALA A 20 5.33 7.79 -5.33
N TRP A 21 4.25 7.12 -5.74
CA TRP A 21 3.09 7.72 -6.40
C TRP A 21 1.87 7.71 -5.46
N HIS A 22 1.01 8.73 -5.56
CA HIS A 22 -0.28 8.74 -4.87
C HIS A 22 -1.31 9.64 -5.57
N ASP A 23 -2.60 9.33 -5.42
CA ASP A 23 -3.75 10.06 -6.00
C ASP A 23 -3.70 11.60 -5.89
N ARG A 24 -3.19 12.20 -4.81
CA ARG A 24 -3.10 13.67 -4.69
C ARG A 24 -2.12 14.33 -5.67
N LYS A 25 -1.39 13.55 -6.49
CA LYS A 25 -0.62 14.06 -7.62
C LYS A 25 -1.50 14.33 -8.86
N ILE A 26 -2.75 13.88 -8.85
CA ILE A 26 -3.74 14.12 -9.90
C ILE A 26 -4.27 15.54 -9.75
N SER A 27 -4.20 16.34 -10.82
CA SER A 27 -4.64 17.74 -10.82
C SER A 27 -6.15 17.84 -11.02
N ALA A 28 -6.74 18.95 -10.57
CA ALA A 28 -8.15 19.22 -10.83
C ALA A 28 -8.42 19.30 -12.34
N GLY A 29 -9.24 18.39 -12.87
CA GLY A 29 -9.56 18.28 -14.30
C GLY A 29 -8.98 17.03 -14.99
N ASP A 30 -8.07 16.30 -14.35
CA ASP A 30 -7.54 15.06 -14.88
C ASP A 30 -8.57 13.91 -14.77
N LYS A 31 -8.54 12.99 -15.72
CA LYS A 31 -9.28 11.72 -15.63
C LYS A 31 -8.61 10.83 -14.58
N TRP A 32 -8.94 11.08 -13.32
CA TRP A 32 -8.35 10.44 -12.15
C TRP A 32 -8.29 8.90 -12.23
N ASP A 33 -9.31 8.27 -12.83
CA ASP A 33 -9.37 6.82 -13.06
C ASP A 33 -8.20 6.29 -13.91
N VAL A 34 -7.79 7.02 -14.96
CA VAL A 34 -6.72 6.57 -15.87
C VAL A 34 -5.36 6.64 -15.18
N SER A 35 -5.11 7.72 -14.45
CA SER A 35 -3.83 7.92 -13.74
C SER A 35 -3.62 6.93 -12.60
N ILE A 36 -4.69 6.48 -11.92
CA ILE A 36 -4.60 5.45 -10.89
C ILE A 36 -4.28 4.10 -11.53
N SER A 37 -5.02 3.70 -12.58
CA SER A 37 -4.76 2.47 -13.31
C SER A 37 -3.32 2.38 -13.82
N ASP A 38 -2.80 3.45 -14.44
CA ASP A 38 -1.41 3.47 -14.95
C ASP A 38 -0.38 3.35 -13.83
N ALA A 39 -0.60 4.03 -12.70
CA ALA A 39 0.27 3.94 -11.54
C ALA A 39 0.24 2.54 -10.92
N LEU A 40 -0.94 1.92 -10.84
CA LEU A 40 -1.07 0.54 -10.37
C LEU A 40 -0.35 -0.41 -11.32
N GLN A 41 -0.56 -0.32 -12.64
CA GLN A 41 0.07 -1.17 -13.65
C GLN A 41 1.59 -1.08 -13.69
N SER A 42 2.16 0.10 -13.44
CA SER A 42 3.61 0.33 -13.45
C SER A 42 4.30 0.07 -12.10
N ALA A 43 3.54 -0.09 -11.02
CA ALA A 43 4.11 -0.29 -9.70
C ALA A 43 4.75 -1.68 -9.53
N ASP A 44 5.91 -1.69 -8.86
CA ASP A 44 6.58 -2.89 -8.32
C ASP A 44 6.07 -3.25 -6.91
N ILE A 45 5.61 -2.25 -6.14
CA ILE A 45 5.07 -2.40 -4.79
C ILE A 45 3.77 -1.59 -4.67
N ILE A 46 2.69 -2.23 -4.23
CA ILE A 46 1.38 -1.61 -4.01
C ILE A 46 1.02 -1.69 -2.52
N LEU A 47 0.73 -0.55 -1.89
CA LEU A 47 0.30 -0.46 -0.49
C LEU A 47 -1.21 -0.28 -0.38
N LEU A 48 -1.89 -1.22 0.27
CA LEU A 48 -3.33 -1.13 0.51
C LEU A 48 -3.59 -0.50 1.89
N LEU A 49 -4.10 0.73 1.96
CA LEU A 49 -4.42 1.37 3.25
C LEU A 49 -5.78 0.89 3.77
N VAL A 50 -5.76 -0.24 4.48
CA VAL A 50 -6.97 -0.97 4.90
C VAL A 50 -7.64 -0.29 6.09
N SER A 51 -8.94 -0.02 5.96
CA SER A 51 -9.78 0.60 6.97
C SER A 51 -11.25 0.17 6.80
N ILE A 52 -12.11 0.53 7.76
CA ILE A 52 -13.55 0.30 7.63
C ILE A 52 -14.13 0.99 6.39
N ASP A 53 -13.61 2.17 6.05
CA ASP A 53 -14.04 2.91 4.87
C ASP A 53 -13.56 2.20 3.60
N PHE A 54 -12.31 1.73 3.56
CA PHE A 54 -11.73 1.00 2.43
C PHE A 54 -12.48 -0.30 2.10
N ILE A 55 -12.86 -1.10 3.10
CA ILE A 55 -13.58 -2.36 2.85
C ILE A 55 -15.05 -2.14 2.44
N ASN A 56 -15.65 -1.02 2.86
CA ASN A 56 -17.07 -0.72 2.59
C ASN A 56 -17.29 0.26 1.44
N SER A 57 -16.25 0.93 0.96
CA SER A 57 -16.32 1.83 -0.18
C SER A 57 -16.50 1.01 -1.44
N LYS A 58 -17.59 0.25 -1.59
CA LYS A 58 -17.95 -0.52 -2.79
C LYS A 58 -16.71 -1.15 -3.46
N TYR A 59 -15.89 -1.89 -2.70
CA TYR A 59 -14.66 -2.50 -3.22
C TYR A 59 -13.75 -1.51 -4.02
N CYS A 60 -13.67 -0.25 -3.60
CA CYS A 60 -13.44 0.94 -4.45
C CYS A 60 -12.41 0.68 -5.55
N TYR A 61 -12.95 0.41 -6.75
CA TYR A 61 -12.30 -0.13 -7.94
C TYR A 61 -12.07 -1.65 -7.97
N ASP A 62 -13.16 -2.46 -8.00
CA ASP A 62 -13.13 -3.91 -8.18
C ASP A 62 -12.08 -4.33 -9.23
N ILE A 63 -12.07 -3.68 -10.40
CA ILE A 63 -11.14 -4.01 -11.50
C ILE A 63 -9.68 -3.72 -11.14
N GLU A 64 -9.39 -2.59 -10.50
CA GLU A 64 -8.01 -2.20 -10.19
C GLU A 64 -7.43 -3.01 -9.03
N MET A 65 -8.24 -3.27 -8.00
CA MET A 65 -7.88 -4.13 -6.89
C MET A 65 -7.72 -5.58 -7.36
N GLU A 66 -8.67 -6.09 -8.15
CA GLU A 66 -8.60 -7.42 -8.75
C GLU A 66 -7.36 -7.53 -9.66
N SER A 67 -7.09 -6.51 -10.47
CA SER A 67 -5.88 -6.44 -11.31
C SER A 67 -4.60 -6.46 -10.48
N ALA A 68 -4.52 -5.66 -9.41
CA ALA A 68 -3.37 -5.66 -8.50
C ALA A 68 -3.18 -7.03 -7.82
N LEU A 69 -4.27 -7.66 -7.36
CA LEU A 69 -4.23 -8.98 -6.76
C LEU A 69 -3.95 -10.09 -7.79
N GLN A 70 -4.35 -9.93 -9.04
CA GLN A 70 -4.05 -10.87 -10.12
C GLN A 70 -2.58 -10.80 -10.50
N ARG A 71 -2.04 -9.59 -10.64
CA ARG A 71 -0.60 -9.37 -10.86
C ARG A 71 0.23 -9.92 -9.70
N GLU A 72 -0.22 -9.76 -8.47
CA GLU A 72 0.42 -10.36 -7.31
C GLU A 72 0.41 -11.90 -7.38
N ARG A 73 -0.73 -12.51 -7.76
CA ARG A 73 -0.84 -13.97 -7.90
C ARG A 73 0.15 -14.56 -8.91
N VAL A 74 0.49 -13.82 -9.96
CA VAL A 74 1.47 -14.26 -10.98
C VAL A 74 2.91 -13.83 -10.67
N GLY A 75 3.13 -13.06 -9.60
CA GLY A 75 4.46 -12.61 -9.16
C GLY A 75 4.97 -11.32 -9.81
N ASP A 76 4.12 -10.58 -10.54
CA ASP A 76 4.49 -9.36 -11.27
C ASP A 76 4.58 -8.12 -10.38
N VAL A 77 4.01 -8.16 -9.17
CA VAL A 77 3.97 -7.05 -8.22
C VAL A 77 3.89 -7.57 -6.80
N VAL A 78 4.43 -6.81 -5.83
CA VAL A 78 4.25 -7.10 -4.41
C VAL A 78 3.12 -6.23 -3.84
N VAL A 79 2.05 -6.86 -3.33
CA VAL A 79 0.96 -6.17 -2.64
C VAL A 79 1.13 -6.30 -1.13
N ILE A 80 1.13 -5.18 -0.42
CA ILE A 80 1.30 -5.11 1.03
C ILE A 80 0.05 -4.49 1.67
N PRO A 81 -0.77 -5.28 2.39
CA PRO A 81 -1.86 -4.72 3.19
C PRO A 81 -1.31 -3.93 4.38
N VAL A 82 -1.65 -2.65 4.47
CA VAL A 82 -1.32 -1.75 5.58
C VAL A 82 -2.58 -1.49 6.39
N ILE A 83 -2.69 -2.10 7.58
CA ILE A 83 -3.90 -1.98 8.40
C ILE A 83 -3.92 -0.59 9.06
N ALA A 84 -4.64 0.35 8.47
CA ALA A 84 -4.74 1.71 8.97
C ALA A 84 -5.71 1.83 10.15
N ARG A 85 -6.86 1.14 10.08
CA ARG A 85 -7.90 1.14 11.13
C ARG A 85 -8.42 -0.28 11.40
N ASN A 86 -8.82 -0.53 12.64
CA ASN A 86 -9.46 -1.80 13.02
C ASN A 86 -10.72 -2.02 12.16
N CYS A 87 -10.78 -3.17 11.50
CA CYS A 87 -11.90 -3.61 10.68
C CYS A 87 -11.80 -5.12 10.42
N MET A 88 -12.85 -5.73 9.87
CA MET A 88 -12.90 -7.17 9.57
C MET A 88 -12.13 -7.53 8.28
N TRP A 89 -10.95 -6.95 8.07
CA TRP A 89 -10.17 -7.17 6.84
C TRP A 89 -9.74 -8.63 6.64
N LYS A 90 -9.74 -9.45 7.69
CA LYS A 90 -9.42 -10.88 7.59
C LYS A 90 -10.45 -11.68 6.77
N THR A 91 -11.59 -11.09 6.41
CA THR A 91 -12.60 -11.71 5.54
C THR A 91 -12.45 -11.33 4.06
N THR A 92 -11.42 -10.57 3.68
CA THR A 92 -11.21 -10.12 2.29
C THR A 92 -10.23 -11.04 1.54
N GLU A 93 -10.19 -10.96 0.22
CA GLU A 93 -9.29 -11.78 -0.61
C GLU A 93 -7.80 -11.53 -0.35
N PHE A 94 -7.44 -10.29 0.00
CA PHE A 94 -6.06 -9.93 0.33
C PHE A 94 -5.63 -10.36 1.74
N ALA A 95 -6.52 -10.99 2.52
CA ALA A 95 -6.18 -11.52 3.84
C ALA A 95 -5.16 -12.68 3.79
N ARG A 96 -4.96 -13.29 2.62
CA ARG A 96 -3.90 -14.28 2.37
C ARG A 96 -2.49 -13.67 2.41
N LEU A 97 -2.38 -12.36 2.21
CA LEU A 97 -1.11 -11.64 2.14
C LEU A 97 -0.65 -11.25 3.53
N GLN A 98 0.67 -11.20 3.74
CA GLN A 98 1.22 -10.74 5.00
C GLN A 98 1.00 -9.24 5.18
N ALA A 99 0.14 -8.88 6.14
CA ALA A 99 -0.17 -7.50 6.46
C ALA A 99 0.88 -6.85 7.37
N THR A 100 0.95 -5.52 7.31
CA THR A 100 1.74 -4.65 8.19
C THR A 100 0.83 -3.58 8.83
N PRO A 101 1.12 -3.01 10.02
CA PRO A 101 2.17 -3.39 10.98
C PRO A 101 2.09 -4.85 11.45
N THR A 102 3.14 -5.34 12.13
CA THR A 102 3.26 -6.74 12.61
C THR A 102 1.95 -7.28 13.18
N ASP A 103 1.62 -8.52 12.81
CA ASP A 103 0.37 -9.24 13.13
C ASP A 103 -0.93 -8.58 12.60
N GLY A 104 -0.80 -7.59 11.72
CA GLY A 104 -1.92 -6.82 11.18
C GLY A 104 -2.61 -5.94 12.23
N LYS A 105 -1.87 -5.54 13.27
CA LYS A 105 -2.37 -4.59 14.29
C LYS A 105 -2.55 -3.21 13.65
N ALA A 106 -3.79 -2.71 13.69
CA ALA A 106 -4.11 -1.45 13.01
C ALA A 106 -3.31 -0.26 13.56
N ILE A 107 -2.71 0.56 12.69
CA ILE A 107 -1.92 1.76 13.06
C ILE A 107 -2.68 2.65 14.04
N ALA A 108 -3.98 2.88 13.81
CA ALA A 108 -4.82 3.70 14.69
C ALA A 108 -4.96 3.17 16.13
N SER A 109 -4.58 1.91 16.40
CA SER A 109 -4.64 1.28 17.72
C SER A 109 -3.28 1.24 18.45
N TRP A 110 -2.22 1.73 17.82
CA TRP A 110 -0.91 1.82 18.48
C TRP A 110 -0.87 3.03 19.41
N PRO A 111 -0.23 2.91 20.60
CA PRO A 111 0.04 4.05 21.47
C PRO A 111 0.87 5.13 20.77
N ASP A 112 1.88 4.69 20.00
CA ASP A 112 2.71 5.53 19.15
C ASP A 112 2.45 5.17 17.68
N GLN A 113 1.89 6.11 16.92
CA GLN A 113 1.62 5.90 15.50
C GLN A 113 2.89 6.01 14.65
N ASP A 114 3.91 6.74 15.10
CA ASP A 114 5.20 6.83 14.40
C ASP A 114 5.96 5.51 14.48
N GLU A 115 5.87 4.80 15.62
CA GLU A 115 6.40 3.43 15.75
C GLU A 115 5.73 2.48 14.75
N ALA A 116 4.40 2.54 14.64
CA ALA A 116 3.64 1.73 13.70
C ALA A 116 4.00 2.06 12.24
N LEU A 117 4.11 3.34 11.89
CA LEU A 117 4.46 3.79 10.54
C LEU A 117 5.91 3.49 10.17
N THR A 118 6.82 3.54 11.15
CA THR A 118 8.22 3.10 10.99
C THR A 118 8.27 1.61 10.64
N THR A 119 7.50 0.78 11.34
CA THR A 119 7.37 -0.65 11.03
C THR A 119 6.89 -0.87 9.58
N VAL A 120 5.92 -0.07 9.12
CA VAL A 120 5.47 -0.14 7.72
C VAL A 120 6.61 0.23 6.76
N ALA A 121 7.33 1.33 7.02
CA ALA A 121 8.43 1.78 6.17
C ALA A 121 9.58 0.76 6.11
N GLU A 122 9.92 0.11 7.23
CA GLU A 122 10.92 -0.95 7.27
C GLU A 122 10.53 -2.15 6.40
N ARG A 123 9.26 -2.58 6.46
CA ARG A 123 8.76 -3.65 5.57
C ARG A 123 8.81 -3.27 4.10
N VAL A 124 8.49 -2.01 3.77
CA VAL A 124 8.63 -1.51 2.40
C VAL A 124 10.09 -1.51 1.95
N ARG A 125 11.02 -1.10 2.82
CA ARG A 125 12.46 -1.16 2.53
C ARG A 125 12.93 -2.57 2.22
N GLU A 126 12.58 -3.54 3.07
CA GLU A 126 12.95 -4.95 2.89
C GLU A 126 12.48 -5.49 1.54
N VAL A 127 11.24 -5.17 1.15
CA VAL A 127 10.69 -5.57 -0.15
C VAL A 127 11.41 -4.87 -1.30
N ALA A 128 11.66 -3.57 -1.20
CA ALA A 128 12.35 -2.81 -2.24
C ALA A 128 13.78 -3.31 -2.47
N GLU A 129 14.54 -3.54 -1.39
CA GLU A 129 15.91 -4.08 -1.46
C GLU A 129 15.93 -5.47 -2.11
N ARG A 130 14.98 -6.34 -1.76
CA ARG A 130 14.84 -7.66 -2.37
C ARG A 130 14.57 -7.57 -3.87
N LEU A 131 13.61 -6.75 -4.29
CA LEU A 131 13.28 -6.57 -5.71
C LEU A 131 14.44 -5.98 -6.51
N MET A 132 15.24 -5.10 -5.91
CA MET A 132 16.45 -4.57 -6.55
C MET A 132 17.55 -5.63 -6.71
N ALA A 133 17.65 -6.59 -5.79
CA ALA A 133 18.63 -7.67 -5.87
C ALA A 133 18.23 -8.79 -6.86
N GLU A 134 16.94 -8.91 -7.18
CA GLU A 134 16.39 -9.87 -8.15
C GLU A 134 16.49 -9.37 -9.60
N ARG A 135 16.86 -8.11 -9.82
CA ARG A 135 17.09 -7.46 -11.14
C ARG A 135 18.54 -7.59 -11.59
#